data_AF-A0A6L7VLG8-F1
#
_entry.id   AF-A0A6L7VLG8-F1
#
_cell.length_a   1.000
_cell.length_b   1.000
_cell.length_c   1.000
_cell.angle_alpha   90.00
_cell.angle_beta   90.00
_cell.angle_gamma   90.00
#
_symmetry.space_group_name_H-M   'P 1'
#
loop_
_entity.id
_entity.type
_entity.pdbx_description
1 polymer ?
#
loop_
_entity_poly.entity_id
_entity_poly.type
_entity_poly.pdbx_seq_one_letter_code
_entity_poly.pdbx_strand_id
1 'polypeptide(L)'
;MSAIDDDIVGIVDIEDPDTGTSSLVEIEWIGLDHALEGPRHKTRGANSTSIDAFVVAETTSGRRGYLIEWKYVEDYRRDFLLDGNDATRLEWYRASYAASSFRSERIPITAWFYNPFYQIMRQRLLAERMVRNGELGVREAKVVVVVPDDNLAYREGITSPVLKAKFKDARTVEEVVLAAIDQPGPALACLSPSTIADAVRRQCGNELIEWSEYLEDRYGW
;
A
#
# COMPACT_ATOMS: atom_id res chain seq x y z
N MET A 1 -22.76 -1.97 -1.98
CA MET A 1 -21.49 -1.59 -2.58
C MET A 1 -20.43 -1.67 -1.49
N SER A 2 -19.46 -2.57 -1.66
CA SER A 2 -18.29 -2.71 -0.78
C SER A 2 -17.38 -1.48 -0.87
N ALA A 3 -16.45 -1.35 0.09
CA ALA A 3 -15.46 -0.27 0.07
C ALA A 3 -14.29 -0.54 -0.90
N ILE A 4 -13.91 -1.81 -1.10
CA ILE A 4 -12.72 -2.19 -1.87
C ILE A 4 -13.10 -3.11 -3.04
N ASP A 5 -13.63 -4.29 -2.75
CA ASP A 5 -14.06 -5.27 -3.76
C ASP A 5 -15.33 -6.00 -3.33
N ASP A 6 -16.24 -6.25 -4.29
CA ASP A 6 -17.54 -6.91 -4.05
C ASP A 6 -17.47 -8.45 -4.13
N ASP A 7 -16.31 -9.03 -4.47
CA ASP A 7 -16.10 -10.47 -4.67
C ASP A 7 -15.58 -11.21 -3.42
N ILE A 8 -15.46 -10.50 -2.30
CA ILE A 8 -15.01 -11.04 -1.01
C ILE A 8 -16.12 -11.89 -0.40
N VAL A 9 -15.78 -13.12 0.02
CA VAL A 9 -16.72 -14.06 0.66
C VAL A 9 -16.36 -14.37 2.12
N GLY A 10 -15.16 -14.00 2.57
CA GLY A 10 -14.74 -14.16 3.96
C GLY A 10 -13.34 -13.61 4.23
N ILE A 11 -12.97 -13.52 5.50
CA ILE A 11 -11.61 -13.19 5.96
C ILE A 11 -10.96 -14.47 6.46
N VAL A 12 -9.67 -14.62 6.18
CA VAL A 12 -8.87 -15.80 6.52
C VAL A 12 -7.90 -15.42 7.63
N ASP A 13 -7.82 -16.28 8.63
CA ASP A 13 -6.81 -16.20 9.68
C ASP A 13 -5.39 -16.26 9.12
N ILE A 14 -4.55 -15.34 9.57
CA ILE A 14 -3.11 -15.30 9.33
C ILE A 14 -2.46 -16.02 10.50
N GLU A 15 -1.81 -17.15 10.23
CA GLU A 15 -1.04 -17.89 11.22
C GLU A 15 0.43 -17.48 11.13
N ASP A 16 0.99 -17.00 12.24
CA ASP A 16 2.41 -16.77 12.38
C ASP A 16 3.11 -18.14 12.60
N PRO A 17 3.97 -18.59 11.67
CA PRO A 17 4.60 -19.91 11.76
C PRO A 17 5.65 -20.00 12.88
N ASP A 18 6.17 -18.87 13.35
CA ASP A 18 7.19 -18.84 14.41
C ASP A 18 6.55 -18.94 15.80
N THR A 19 5.35 -18.34 15.97
CA THR A 19 4.66 -18.30 17.27
C THR A 19 3.45 -19.23 17.37
N GLY A 20 2.91 -19.66 16.22
CA GLY A 20 1.66 -20.43 16.11
C GLY A 20 0.41 -19.61 16.45
N THR A 21 0.53 -18.30 16.65
CA THR A 21 -0.61 -17.43 16.92
C THR A 21 -1.35 -17.10 15.64
N SER A 22 -2.65 -16.93 15.75
CA SER A 22 -3.53 -16.62 14.64
C SER A 22 -4.25 -15.30 14.85
N SER A 23 -4.33 -14.48 13.81
CA SER A 23 -5.00 -13.19 13.81
C SER A 23 -5.76 -12.96 12.50
N LEU A 24 -6.81 -12.14 12.53
CA LEU A 24 -7.51 -11.69 11.31
C LEU A 24 -6.80 -10.51 10.64
N VAL A 25 -5.85 -9.87 11.34
CA VAL A 25 -5.11 -8.70 10.88
C VAL A 25 -3.72 -8.68 11.51
N GLU A 26 -2.72 -8.52 10.66
CA GLU A 26 -1.33 -8.30 11.08
C GLU A 26 -0.95 -6.83 10.94
N ILE A 27 -0.18 -6.31 11.89
CA ILE A 27 0.22 -4.89 11.97
C ILE A 27 1.74 -4.76 11.74
N GLU A 28 2.15 -3.68 11.07
CA GLU A 28 3.55 -3.47 10.66
C GLU A 28 4.11 -4.65 9.84
N TRP A 29 3.30 -5.20 8.93
CA TRP A 29 3.58 -6.43 8.21
C TRP A 29 4.70 -6.25 7.17
N ILE A 30 5.66 -7.20 7.13
CA ILE A 30 6.84 -7.14 6.26
C ILE A 30 6.90 -8.27 5.21
N GLY A 31 5.89 -9.13 5.18
CA GLY A 31 5.93 -10.45 4.51
C GLY A 31 6.32 -11.56 5.49
N LEU A 32 6.00 -12.80 5.13
CA LEU A 32 6.19 -13.98 5.97
C LEU A 32 7.65 -14.43 6.04
N ASP A 33 8.42 -14.24 4.96
CA ASP A 33 9.79 -14.74 4.84
C ASP A 33 10.84 -13.74 5.38
N HIS A 34 10.90 -12.55 4.79
CA HIS A 34 11.81 -11.46 5.18
C HIS A 34 11.30 -10.12 4.63
N ALA A 35 11.81 -8.98 5.11
CA ALA A 35 11.45 -7.67 4.54
C ALA A 35 11.90 -7.53 3.08
N LEU A 36 11.29 -6.60 2.33
CA LEU A 36 11.57 -6.42 0.89
C LEU A 36 13.06 -6.17 0.57
N GLU A 37 13.77 -5.52 1.48
CA GLU A 37 15.19 -5.14 1.36
C GLU A 37 16.14 -6.34 1.43
N GLY A 38 15.64 -7.53 1.78
CA GLY A 38 16.36 -8.79 1.68
C GLY A 38 16.48 -9.56 3.01
N PRO A 39 17.06 -10.77 2.97
CA PRO A 39 17.02 -11.74 4.07
C PRO A 39 17.80 -11.33 5.32
N ARG A 40 18.62 -10.27 5.25
CA ARG A 40 19.28 -9.66 6.42
C ARG A 40 18.33 -8.75 7.21
N HIS A 41 17.23 -8.32 6.61
CA HIS A 41 16.21 -7.48 7.21
C HIS A 41 15.03 -8.36 7.63
N LYS A 42 15.23 -9.17 8.68
CA LYS A 42 14.19 -10.08 9.21
C LYS A 42 13.26 -9.44 10.24
N THR A 43 13.54 -8.21 10.65
CA THR A 43 12.82 -7.53 11.73
C THR A 43 12.19 -6.24 11.21
N ARG A 44 10.95 -5.96 11.63
CA ARG A 44 10.30 -4.67 11.44
C ARG A 44 11.11 -3.53 12.05
N GLY A 45 10.99 -2.32 11.50
CA GLY A 45 11.66 -1.11 12.01
C GLY A 45 12.43 -0.33 10.95
N ALA A 46 13.45 0.41 11.40
CA ALA A 46 14.18 1.36 10.56
C ALA A 46 14.79 0.68 9.31
N ASN A 47 14.53 1.28 8.15
CA ASN A 47 14.98 0.82 6.82
C ASN A 47 14.33 -0.47 6.30
N SER A 48 13.27 -0.96 6.91
CA SER A 48 12.48 -2.08 6.38
C SER A 48 11.18 -1.58 5.75
N THR A 49 10.72 -2.27 4.70
CA THR A 49 9.38 -2.04 4.14
C THR A 49 8.40 -2.76 5.04
N SER A 50 7.54 -2.00 5.71
CA SER A 50 6.36 -2.50 6.41
C SER A 50 5.11 -1.85 5.82
N ILE A 51 3.99 -2.56 5.93
CA ILE A 51 2.65 -2.04 5.70
C ILE A 51 1.96 -1.88 7.04
N ASP A 52 1.19 -0.81 7.24
CA ASP A 52 0.52 -0.58 8.52
C ASP A 52 -0.37 -1.75 8.94
N ALA A 53 -1.17 -2.29 8.00
CA ALA A 53 -1.97 -3.49 8.24
C ALA A 53 -2.02 -4.44 7.03
N PHE A 54 -2.14 -5.72 7.32
CA PHE A 54 -2.30 -6.78 6.34
C PHE A 54 -3.48 -7.70 6.70
N VAL A 55 -4.33 -7.97 5.72
CA VAL A 55 -5.49 -8.87 5.84
C VAL A 55 -5.51 -9.82 4.66
N VAL A 56 -5.90 -11.08 4.88
CA VAL A 56 -6.14 -12.05 3.80
C VAL A 56 -7.64 -12.28 3.68
N ALA A 57 -8.20 -12.08 2.49
CA ALA A 57 -9.58 -12.44 2.21
C ALA A 57 -9.66 -13.68 1.33
N GLU A 58 -10.72 -14.45 1.52
CA GLU A 58 -11.19 -15.41 0.53
C GLU A 58 -12.11 -14.67 -0.45
N THR A 59 -11.81 -14.77 -1.75
CA THR A 59 -12.64 -14.23 -2.83
C THR A 59 -13.22 -15.36 -3.67
N THR A 60 -14.14 -15.03 -4.57
CA THR A 60 -14.68 -16.02 -5.53
C THR A 60 -13.61 -16.63 -6.47
N SER A 61 -12.42 -16.02 -6.58
CA SER A 61 -11.28 -16.51 -7.38
C SER A 61 -10.11 -17.08 -6.57
N GLY A 62 -10.22 -17.08 -5.24
CA GLY A 62 -9.21 -17.57 -4.30
C GLY A 62 -8.73 -16.49 -3.33
N ARG A 63 -7.60 -16.72 -2.66
CA ARG A 63 -7.12 -15.80 -1.63
C ARG A 63 -6.50 -14.53 -2.22
N ARG A 64 -6.95 -13.38 -1.71
CA ARG A 64 -6.38 -12.04 -1.99
C ARG A 64 -5.81 -11.43 -0.71
N GLY A 65 -4.58 -10.94 -0.78
CA GLY A 65 -3.98 -10.15 0.29
C GLY A 65 -4.28 -8.66 0.14
N TYR A 66 -4.65 -7.98 1.21
CA TYR A 66 -4.84 -6.53 1.25
C TYR A 66 -3.78 -5.90 2.15
N LEU A 67 -2.91 -5.11 1.55
CA LEU A 67 -1.86 -4.36 2.23
C LEU A 67 -2.37 -2.92 2.42
N ILE A 68 -2.79 -2.58 3.62
CA ILE A 68 -3.48 -1.33 3.94
C ILE A 68 -2.50 -0.36 4.59
N GLU A 69 -2.37 0.82 4.02
CA GLU A 69 -1.54 1.91 4.53
C GLU A 69 -2.40 3.16 4.74
N TRP A 70 -2.29 3.80 5.91
CA TRP A 70 -3.01 5.03 6.20
C TRP A 70 -2.12 6.27 5.98
N LYS A 71 -2.72 7.34 5.44
CA LYS A 71 -2.05 8.62 5.15
C LYS A 71 -2.88 9.81 5.63
N TYR A 72 -3.07 9.94 6.94
CA TYR A 72 -3.96 10.95 7.54
C TYR A 72 -3.33 12.34 7.70
N VAL A 73 -2.05 12.40 8.05
CA VAL A 73 -1.37 13.64 8.48
C VAL A 73 -0.05 13.86 7.76
N GLU A 74 0.26 13.00 6.81
CA GLU A 74 1.50 12.97 6.08
C GLU A 74 1.63 14.23 5.22
N ASP A 75 2.66 15.00 5.50
CA ASP A 75 3.10 16.14 4.70
C ASP A 75 4.51 15.81 4.18
N TYR A 76 4.61 15.58 2.87
CA TYR A 76 5.87 15.26 2.23
C TYR A 76 6.43 16.47 1.50
N ARG A 77 7.69 16.78 1.82
CA ARG A 77 8.49 17.78 1.11
C ARG A 77 9.26 17.11 -0.02
N ARG A 78 10.02 17.91 -0.79
CA ARG A 78 10.90 17.39 -1.86
C ARG A 78 12.13 16.69 -1.30
N ASP A 79 11.91 15.62 -0.56
CA ASP A 79 12.96 14.81 0.03
C ASP A 79 13.34 13.73 -0.98
N PHE A 80 14.51 13.87 -1.60
CA PHE A 80 15.07 12.86 -2.48
C PHE A 80 15.86 11.85 -1.66
N LEU A 81 15.47 10.58 -1.72
CA LEU A 81 15.98 9.52 -0.84
C LEU A 81 17.18 8.77 -1.40
N LEU A 82 17.93 9.38 -2.32
CA LEU A 82 19.17 8.84 -2.91
C LEU A 82 20.37 9.79 -2.74
N ASP A 83 20.37 10.67 -1.74
CA ASP A 83 21.48 11.58 -1.47
C ASP A 83 22.54 10.95 -0.54
N GLY A 84 23.78 10.83 -1.03
CA GLY A 84 24.94 10.25 -0.32
C GLY A 84 24.88 8.71 -0.15
N ASN A 85 25.95 7.98 -0.51
CA ASN A 85 26.16 6.50 -0.38
C ASN A 85 24.95 5.53 -0.62
N ASP A 86 23.83 6.02 -1.14
CA ASP A 86 22.53 5.36 -1.26
C ASP A 86 22.41 4.47 -2.51
N ALA A 87 23.53 4.20 -3.19
CA ALA A 87 23.60 3.21 -4.26
C ALA A 87 23.07 1.84 -3.79
N THR A 88 23.31 1.50 -2.52
CA THR A 88 22.81 0.28 -1.87
C THR A 88 21.28 0.23 -1.82
N ARG A 89 20.60 1.37 -1.55
CA ARG A 89 19.14 1.42 -1.50
C ARG A 89 18.53 1.21 -2.88
N LEU A 90 19.14 1.78 -3.92
CA LEU A 90 18.73 1.51 -5.31
C LEU A 90 18.95 0.05 -5.70
N GLU A 91 20.07 -0.55 -5.30
CA GLU A 91 20.37 -1.96 -5.56
C GLU A 91 19.32 -2.90 -4.97
N TRP A 92 18.86 -2.66 -3.73
CA TRP A 92 17.86 -3.51 -3.07
C TRP A 92 16.59 -3.69 -3.90
N TYR A 93 16.10 -2.62 -4.52
CA TYR A 93 14.84 -2.67 -5.26
C TYR A 93 15.00 -2.95 -6.75
N ARG A 94 16.21 -2.85 -7.31
CA ARG A 94 16.43 -2.92 -8.76
C ARG A 94 15.90 -4.22 -9.37
N ALA A 95 16.23 -5.36 -8.77
CA ALA A 95 15.81 -6.67 -9.26
C ALA A 95 14.28 -6.85 -9.15
N SER A 96 13.71 -6.53 -7.98
CA SER A 96 12.26 -6.62 -7.73
C SER A 96 11.48 -5.71 -8.67
N TYR A 97 11.90 -4.45 -8.84
CA TYR A 97 11.27 -3.49 -9.76
C TYR A 97 11.36 -3.94 -11.21
N ALA A 98 12.52 -4.44 -11.67
CA ALA A 98 12.66 -4.91 -13.04
C ALA A 98 11.70 -6.06 -13.39
N ALA A 99 11.36 -6.90 -12.41
CA ALA A 99 10.46 -8.03 -12.55
C ALA A 99 9.01 -7.72 -12.08
N SER A 100 8.67 -6.46 -11.83
CA SER A 100 7.39 -6.05 -11.26
C SER A 100 6.43 -5.52 -12.32
N SER A 101 5.12 -5.70 -12.09
CA SER A 101 4.09 -5.05 -12.92
C SER A 101 4.00 -3.54 -12.67
N PHE A 102 4.52 -3.07 -11.53
CA PHE A 102 4.69 -1.67 -11.20
C PHE A 102 5.74 -0.96 -12.09
N ARG A 103 6.60 -1.73 -12.77
CA ARG A 103 7.62 -1.17 -13.66
C ARG A 103 6.96 -0.36 -14.77
N SER A 104 7.52 0.82 -15.02
CA SER A 104 7.27 1.53 -16.26
C SER A 104 8.52 1.66 -17.10
N GLU A 105 8.41 1.35 -18.39
CA GLU A 105 9.50 1.59 -19.35
C GLU A 105 9.68 3.08 -19.63
N ARG A 106 8.66 3.88 -19.32
CA ARG A 106 8.60 5.32 -19.56
C ARG A 106 9.20 6.12 -18.39
N ILE A 107 9.35 5.51 -17.22
CA ILE A 107 9.76 6.18 -15.98
C ILE A 107 11.02 5.51 -15.41
N PRO A 108 12.13 6.25 -15.25
CA PRO A 108 13.31 5.67 -14.61
C PRO A 108 12.99 5.34 -13.15
N ILE A 109 13.53 4.23 -12.64
CA ILE A 109 13.28 3.78 -11.26
C ILE A 109 13.57 4.87 -10.21
N THR A 110 14.57 5.72 -10.45
CA THR A 110 14.96 6.82 -9.55
C THR A 110 13.88 7.88 -9.39
N ALA A 111 12.93 7.99 -10.32
CA ALA A 111 11.81 8.92 -10.20
C ALA A 111 10.85 8.54 -9.06
N TRP A 112 10.88 7.27 -8.62
CA TRP A 112 10.09 6.78 -7.49
C TRP A 112 10.76 7.04 -6.14
N PHE A 113 12.01 7.49 -6.07
CA PHE A 113 12.75 7.70 -4.79
C PHE A 113 12.44 9.05 -4.12
N TYR A 114 11.21 9.53 -4.29
CA TYR A 114 10.67 10.70 -3.60
C TYR A 114 9.41 10.27 -2.85
N ASN A 115 9.25 10.64 -1.58
CA ASN A 115 7.99 10.36 -0.89
C ASN A 115 6.87 11.25 -1.44
N PRO A 116 5.63 10.74 -1.60
CA PRO A 116 5.15 9.41 -1.17
C PRO A 116 5.40 8.27 -2.17
N PHE A 117 5.83 8.56 -3.39
CA PHE A 117 6.03 7.57 -4.46
C PHE A 117 6.95 6.42 -4.07
N TYR A 118 7.96 6.69 -3.24
CA TYR A 118 8.90 5.70 -2.75
C TYR A 118 8.23 4.64 -1.87
N GLN A 119 7.33 5.06 -0.98
CA GLN A 119 6.58 4.17 -0.11
C GLN A 119 5.64 3.29 -0.93
N ILE A 120 4.86 3.89 -1.83
CA ILE A 120 3.91 3.17 -2.69
C ILE A 120 4.64 2.12 -3.55
N MET A 121 5.77 2.49 -4.16
CA MET A 121 6.58 1.55 -4.94
C MET A 121 6.99 0.36 -4.07
N ARG A 122 7.54 0.59 -2.88
CA ARG A 122 8.00 -0.49 -1.99
C ARG A 122 6.86 -1.40 -1.56
N GLN A 123 5.71 -0.85 -1.20
CA GLN A 123 4.54 -1.64 -0.81
C GLN A 123 4.02 -2.50 -1.96
N ARG A 124 4.02 -1.97 -3.20
CA ARG A 124 3.66 -2.75 -4.40
C ARG A 124 4.66 -3.86 -4.68
N LEU A 125 5.96 -3.60 -4.55
CA LEU A 125 7.00 -4.62 -4.71
C LEU A 125 6.90 -5.72 -3.63
N LEU A 126 6.57 -5.34 -2.39
CA LEU A 126 6.31 -6.29 -1.30
C LEU A 126 5.10 -7.18 -1.65
N ALA A 127 3.97 -6.59 -2.03
CA ALA A 127 2.76 -7.31 -2.41
C ALA A 127 3.01 -8.34 -3.54
N GLU A 128 3.72 -7.94 -4.60
CA GLU A 128 4.02 -8.85 -5.71
C GLU A 128 5.01 -9.95 -5.35
N ARG A 129 5.95 -9.68 -4.45
CA ARG A 129 6.85 -10.71 -3.94
C ARG A 129 6.08 -11.75 -3.13
N MET A 130 5.18 -11.32 -2.25
CA MET A 130 4.34 -12.24 -1.46
C MET A 130 3.55 -13.19 -2.36
N VAL A 131 2.92 -12.64 -3.41
CA VAL A 131 2.20 -13.44 -4.43
C VAL A 131 3.14 -14.41 -5.15
N ARG A 132 4.31 -13.94 -5.59
CA ARG A 132 5.30 -14.77 -6.30
C ARG A 132 5.82 -15.93 -5.44
N ASN A 133 5.96 -15.70 -4.14
CA ASN A 133 6.40 -16.69 -3.17
C ASN A 133 5.26 -17.61 -2.71
N GLY A 134 4.00 -17.32 -3.07
CA GLY A 134 2.83 -18.06 -2.63
C GLY A 134 2.58 -17.95 -1.12
N GLU A 135 2.99 -16.84 -0.51
CA GLU A 135 2.84 -16.61 0.93
C GLU A 135 1.36 -16.71 1.34
N LEU A 136 1.06 -17.52 2.37
CA LEU A 136 -0.29 -17.74 2.90
C LEU A 136 -1.31 -18.27 1.85
N GLY A 137 -0.83 -18.78 0.72
CA GLY A 137 -1.66 -19.21 -0.41
C GLY A 137 -2.30 -18.04 -1.18
N VAL A 138 -1.85 -16.81 -0.95
CA VAL A 138 -2.32 -15.62 -1.65
C VAL A 138 -1.96 -15.69 -3.13
N ARG A 139 -2.95 -15.49 -4.01
CA ARG A 139 -2.77 -15.52 -5.48
C ARG A 139 -2.71 -14.14 -6.11
N GLU A 140 -3.19 -13.15 -5.39
CA GLU A 140 -3.25 -11.76 -5.81
C GLU A 140 -3.14 -10.86 -4.58
N ALA A 141 -2.53 -9.70 -4.73
CA ALA A 141 -2.38 -8.77 -3.62
C ALA A 141 -2.68 -7.34 -4.09
N LYS A 142 -3.40 -6.60 -3.25
CA LYS A 142 -3.80 -5.22 -3.48
C LYS A 142 -3.21 -4.33 -2.40
N VAL A 143 -2.49 -3.29 -2.81
CA VAL A 143 -2.11 -2.20 -1.91
C VAL A 143 -3.29 -1.24 -1.84
N VAL A 144 -3.72 -0.90 -0.62
CA VAL A 144 -4.82 0.01 -0.35
C VAL A 144 -4.27 1.20 0.41
N VAL A 145 -4.21 2.35 -0.24
CA VAL A 145 -3.82 3.61 0.41
C VAL A 145 -5.10 4.28 0.90
N VAL A 146 -5.20 4.50 2.20
CA VAL A 146 -6.34 5.16 2.84
C VAL A 146 -5.94 6.57 3.21
N VAL A 147 -6.47 7.57 2.50
CA VAL A 147 -6.07 8.96 2.61
C VAL A 147 -7.30 9.87 2.66
N PRO A 148 -7.45 10.77 3.66
CA PRO A 148 -8.52 11.76 3.67
C PRO A 148 -8.54 12.60 2.40
N ASP A 149 -9.72 12.92 1.88
CA ASP A 149 -9.85 13.81 0.72
C ASP A 149 -9.27 15.20 1.02
N ASP A 150 -9.36 15.63 2.29
CA ASP A 150 -8.84 16.90 2.79
C ASP A 150 -7.35 16.89 3.15
N ASN A 151 -6.65 15.73 3.07
CA ASN A 151 -5.19 15.71 3.25
C ASN A 151 -4.47 16.19 1.98
N LEU A 152 -4.67 17.46 1.62
CA LEU A 152 -4.10 18.08 0.42
C LEU A 152 -2.57 18.09 0.45
N ALA A 153 -1.95 18.11 1.63
CA ALA A 153 -0.49 18.05 1.79
C ALA A 153 0.08 16.74 1.22
N TYR A 154 -0.55 15.61 1.52
CA TYR A 154 -0.22 14.34 0.88
C TYR A 154 -0.64 14.35 -0.58
N ARG A 155 -1.93 14.63 -0.85
CA ARG A 155 -2.52 14.38 -2.17
C ARG A 155 -1.89 15.23 -3.25
N GLU A 156 -1.68 16.51 -3.03
CA GLU A 156 -1.03 17.42 -3.99
C GLU A 156 0.50 17.39 -3.92
N GLY A 157 1.05 16.55 -3.02
CA GLY A 157 2.47 16.32 -2.77
C GLY A 157 3.21 15.59 -3.89
N ILE A 158 3.11 16.06 -5.14
CA ILE A 158 3.85 15.52 -6.28
C ILE A 158 5.30 16.01 -6.22
N THR A 159 6.09 15.34 -5.37
CA THR A 159 7.46 15.73 -5.00
C THR A 159 8.50 15.37 -6.05
N SER A 160 8.30 14.27 -6.79
CA SER A 160 9.22 13.82 -7.85
C SER A 160 9.20 14.77 -9.05
N PRO A 161 10.31 15.47 -9.38
CA PRO A 161 10.34 16.40 -10.50
C PRO A 161 10.09 15.73 -11.85
N VAL A 162 10.54 14.48 -12.01
CA VAL A 162 10.36 13.70 -13.24
C VAL A 162 8.89 13.36 -13.44
N LEU A 163 8.22 12.86 -12.40
CA LEU A 163 6.79 12.54 -12.47
C LEU A 163 5.96 13.81 -12.68
N LYS A 164 6.24 14.89 -11.93
CA LYS A 164 5.56 16.18 -12.06
C LYS A 164 5.68 16.78 -13.47
N ALA A 165 6.87 16.72 -14.06
CA ALA A 165 7.09 17.25 -15.41
C ALA A 165 6.37 16.43 -16.48
N LYS A 166 6.18 15.13 -16.26
CA LYS A 166 5.60 14.20 -17.23
C LYS A 166 4.07 14.14 -17.15
N PHE A 167 3.51 14.20 -15.95
CA PHE A 167 2.07 14.11 -15.68
C PHE A 167 1.54 15.47 -15.22
N LYS A 168 1.59 16.47 -16.11
CA LYS A 168 1.27 17.87 -15.76
C LYS A 168 -0.20 18.10 -15.42
N ASP A 169 -1.07 17.25 -15.94
CA ASP A 169 -2.52 17.34 -15.73
C ASP A 169 -2.97 16.60 -14.47
N ALA A 170 -2.10 15.74 -13.91
CA ALA A 170 -2.37 15.06 -12.65
C ALA A 170 -2.22 16.06 -11.49
N ARG A 171 -3.26 16.13 -10.68
CA ARG A 171 -3.38 16.96 -9.49
C ARG A 171 -2.94 16.22 -8.25
N THR A 172 -3.14 14.91 -8.22
CA THR A 172 -2.88 14.10 -7.04
C THR A 172 -1.80 13.04 -7.23
N VAL A 173 -1.20 12.61 -6.12
CA VAL A 173 -0.27 11.47 -6.05
C VAL A 173 -0.90 10.22 -6.64
N GLU A 174 -2.17 9.94 -6.33
CA GLU A 174 -2.88 8.75 -6.82
C GLU A 174 -3.01 8.77 -8.35
N GLU A 175 -3.41 9.91 -8.91
CA GLU A 175 -3.51 10.10 -10.37
C GLU A 175 -2.15 9.90 -11.06
N VAL A 176 -1.07 10.43 -10.48
CA VAL A 176 0.29 10.25 -10.99
C VAL A 176 0.68 8.77 -10.97
N VAL A 177 0.46 8.05 -9.86
CA VAL A 177 0.84 6.64 -9.74
C VAL A 177 0.07 5.80 -10.77
N LEU A 178 -1.25 5.98 -10.88
CA LEU A 178 -2.08 5.24 -11.82
C LEU A 178 -1.70 5.52 -13.28
N ALA A 179 -1.35 6.76 -13.62
CA ALA A 179 -0.91 7.12 -14.98
C ALA A 179 0.52 6.64 -15.32
N ALA A 180 1.37 6.50 -14.30
CA ALA A 180 2.76 6.14 -14.45
C ALA A 180 3.01 4.65 -14.60
N ILE A 181 2.17 3.79 -14.02
CA ILE A 181 2.31 2.33 -14.13
C ILE A 181 1.76 1.85 -15.47
N ASP A 182 2.47 0.95 -16.15
CA ASP A 182 2.05 0.47 -17.48
C ASP A 182 0.90 -0.55 -17.38
N GLN A 183 0.78 -1.26 -16.26
CA GLN A 183 -0.32 -2.17 -15.92
C GLN A 183 -0.83 -1.89 -14.51
N PRO A 184 -1.70 -0.88 -14.32
CA PRO A 184 -2.17 -0.51 -12.97
C PRO A 184 -2.90 -1.68 -12.29
N GLY A 185 -3.69 -2.45 -13.06
CA GLY A 185 -4.46 -3.60 -12.57
C GLY A 185 -5.38 -3.23 -11.39
N PRO A 186 -6.05 -4.20 -10.76
CA PRO A 186 -6.77 -3.96 -9.51
C PRO A 186 -5.81 -3.83 -8.30
N ALA A 187 -4.50 -3.83 -8.53
CA ALA A 187 -3.51 -4.15 -7.51
C ALA A 187 -3.06 -2.92 -6.68
N LEU A 188 -3.64 -1.75 -6.97
CA LEU A 188 -3.60 -0.55 -6.14
C LEU A 188 -5.01 0.04 -6.05
N ALA A 189 -5.47 0.33 -4.84
CA ALA A 189 -6.65 1.14 -4.56
C ALA A 189 -6.26 2.33 -3.70
N CYS A 190 -6.90 3.46 -3.93
CA CYS A 190 -6.79 4.63 -3.08
C CYS A 190 -8.19 5.02 -2.65
N LEU A 191 -8.43 5.09 -1.34
CA LEU A 191 -9.76 5.29 -0.76
C LEU A 191 -9.72 6.41 0.27
N SER A 192 -10.82 7.14 0.36
CA SER A 192 -11.06 8.00 1.51
C SER A 192 -11.50 7.16 2.72
N PRO A 193 -11.14 7.57 3.94
CA PRO A 193 -11.70 6.99 5.15
C PRO A 193 -13.24 7.01 5.20
N SER A 194 -13.87 8.06 4.67
CA SER A 194 -15.34 8.15 4.59
C SER A 194 -15.95 7.03 3.74
N THR A 195 -15.28 6.62 2.66
CA THR A 195 -15.71 5.46 1.85
C THR A 195 -15.76 4.17 2.67
N ILE A 196 -14.79 3.98 3.56
CA ILE A 196 -14.73 2.82 4.46
C ILE A 196 -15.82 2.93 5.53
N ALA A 197 -15.94 4.08 6.20
CA ALA A 197 -16.95 4.31 7.23
C ALA A 197 -18.37 4.10 6.71
N ASP A 198 -18.66 4.60 5.52
CA ASP A 198 -19.95 4.41 4.86
C ASP A 198 -20.23 2.94 4.53
N ALA A 199 -19.20 2.18 4.14
CA ALA A 199 -19.35 0.74 3.93
C ALA A 199 -19.62 0.01 5.25
N VAL A 200 -18.93 0.36 6.33
CA VAL A 200 -19.16 -0.20 7.67
C VAL A 200 -20.57 0.09 8.15
N ARG A 201 -21.05 1.35 8.05
CA ARG A 201 -22.44 1.72 8.40
C ARG A 201 -23.47 0.89 7.65
N ARG A 202 -23.25 0.68 6.35
CA ARG A 202 -24.17 -0.12 5.50
C ARG A 202 -24.15 -1.61 5.83
N GLN A 203 -22.99 -2.17 6.15
CA GLN A 203 -22.80 -3.61 6.31
C GLN A 203 -22.99 -4.09 7.75
N CYS A 204 -22.52 -3.32 8.72
CA CYS A 204 -22.57 -3.64 10.15
C CYS A 204 -23.75 -2.97 10.87
N GLY A 205 -24.50 -2.11 10.18
CA GLY A 205 -25.65 -1.41 10.74
C GLY A 205 -25.29 -0.65 12.02
N ASN A 206 -26.06 -0.88 13.08
CA ASN A 206 -25.90 -0.18 14.36
C ASN A 206 -24.76 -0.73 15.23
N GLU A 207 -24.16 -1.88 14.91
CA GLU A 207 -23.15 -2.52 15.78
C GLU A 207 -21.88 -1.68 15.92
N LEU A 208 -21.53 -0.92 14.87
CA LEU A 208 -20.32 -0.09 14.82
C LEU A 208 -20.65 1.39 14.62
N ILE A 209 -21.85 1.82 15.01
CA ILE A 209 -22.30 3.20 14.79
C ILE A 209 -21.49 4.19 15.63
N GLU A 210 -21.29 3.93 16.92
CA GLU A 210 -20.50 4.79 17.81
C GLU A 210 -19.05 4.92 17.33
N TRP A 211 -18.47 3.82 16.83
CA TRP A 211 -17.12 3.84 16.27
C TRP A 211 -17.06 4.65 14.97
N SER A 212 -18.06 4.50 14.10
CA SER A 212 -18.15 5.26 12.85
C SER A 212 -18.36 6.76 13.10
N GLU A 213 -19.16 7.12 14.10
CA GLU A 213 -19.35 8.51 14.56
C GLU A 213 -18.07 9.08 15.18
N TYR A 214 -17.35 8.29 15.99
CA TYR A 214 -16.05 8.70 16.53
C TYR A 214 -15.03 9.01 15.44
N LEU A 215 -14.94 8.16 14.41
CA LEU A 215 -14.02 8.42 13.31
C LEU A 215 -14.41 9.68 12.52
N GLU A 216 -15.70 9.93 12.33
CA GLU A 216 -16.22 11.15 11.71
C GLU A 216 -15.85 12.40 12.49
N ASP A 217 -16.15 12.42 13.79
CA ASP A 217 -15.86 13.56 14.66
C ASP A 217 -14.36 13.84 14.77
N ARG A 218 -13.54 12.79 14.89
CA ARG A 218 -12.09 12.93 15.08
C ARG A 218 -11.35 13.31 13.82
N TYR A 219 -11.69 12.68 12.70
CA TYR A 219 -10.93 12.80 11.46
C TYR A 219 -11.59 13.70 10.43
N GLY A 220 -12.80 14.18 10.71
CA GLY A 220 -13.45 15.27 10.01
C GLY A 220 -13.56 15.02 8.52
N TRP A 221 -14.31 13.99 8.13
CA TRP A 221 -14.77 13.94 6.74
C TRP A 221 -15.83 14.99 6.44
#